data_AF-A0A2T1CMX1-F1
#
_entry.id   AF-A0A2T1CMX1-F1
#
_cell.length_a   1.000
_cell.length_b   1.000
_cell.length_c   1.000
_cell.angle_alpha   90.00
_cell.angle_beta   90.00
_cell.angle_gamma   90.00
#
_symmetry.space_group_name_H-M   'P 1'
#
loop_
_entity.id
_entity.type
_entity.pdbx_description
1 polymer ?
#
loop_
_entity_poly.entity_id
_entity_poly.type
_entity_poly.pdbx_seq_one_letter_code
_entity_poly.pdbx_strand_id
1 'polypeptide(L)' 'MLLDQQDTEWVGDKMEKTCTDLLEFMGDSERISVVLPSETKKALEKLCQIEKRSISNFVYLLIQEAIDRAKVEGKLSDDI' A
#
# COMPACT_ATOMS: atom_id res chain seq x y z
N MET A 1 -30.04 50.06 3.16
CA MET A 1 -30.47 48.83 2.46
C MET A 1 -29.47 48.58 1.36
N LEU A 2 -28.58 47.60 1.55
CA LEU A 2 -27.72 47.06 0.51
C LEU A 2 -27.74 45.55 0.73
N LEU A 3 -28.47 44.88 -0.15
CA LEU A 3 -28.51 43.42 -0.26
C LEU A 3 -27.21 43.01 -0.93
N ASP A 4 -26.32 42.36 -0.18
CA ASP A 4 -25.21 41.62 -0.76
C ASP A 4 -25.71 40.19 -0.99
N GLN A 5 -26.16 39.92 -2.21
CA GLN A 5 -26.20 38.57 -2.74
C GLN A 5 -24.79 38.27 -3.25
N GLN A 6 -24.09 37.34 -2.62
CA GLN A 6 -22.98 36.63 -3.25
C GLN A 6 -23.02 35.16 -2.83
N ASP A 7 -22.83 34.35 -3.86
CA ASP A 7 -23.25 32.98 -4.05
C ASP A 7 -22.61 31.94 -3.12
N THR A 8 -23.40 30.93 -2.82
CA THR A 8 -22.96 29.60 -2.42
C THR A 8 -22.11 28.96 -3.52
N GLU A 9 -20.83 28.71 -3.26
CA GLU A 9 -20.03 27.80 -4.07
C GLU A 9 -19.52 26.63 -3.21
N TRP A 10 -20.13 25.46 -3.42
CA TRP A 10 -19.55 24.17 -3.07
C TRP A 10 -18.61 23.77 -4.21
N VAL A 11 -17.31 23.72 -3.94
CA VAL A 11 -16.30 23.04 -4.76
C VAL A 11 -15.46 22.28 -3.73
N GLY A 12 -15.68 20.99 -3.47
CA GLY A 12 -15.68 19.92 -4.46
C GLY A 12 -14.23 19.69 -4.88
N ASP A 13 -13.65 18.55 -4.49
CA ASP A 13 -12.36 18.07 -4.98
C ASP A 13 -11.09 18.75 -4.44
N LYS A 14 -10.53 18.16 -3.37
CA LYS A 14 -9.08 18.19 -3.15
C LYS A 14 -8.62 16.78 -2.75
N MET A 15 -8.82 15.84 -3.67
CA MET A 15 -8.18 14.53 -3.60
C MET A 15 -7.21 14.33 -4.76
N GLU A 16 -6.46 15.38 -5.12
CA GLU A 16 -5.22 15.24 -5.85
C GLU A 16 -4.09 15.02 -4.84
N LYS A 17 -3.93 13.78 -4.38
CA LYS A 17 -2.62 13.36 -3.87
C LYS A 17 -1.68 13.40 -5.07
N THR A 18 -0.87 14.43 -5.11
CA THR A 18 0.10 14.64 -6.19
C THR A 18 1.11 13.49 -6.19
N CYS A 19 1.60 13.10 -7.37
CA CYS A 19 2.61 12.05 -7.52
C CYS A 19 3.89 12.29 -6.68
N THR A 20 4.08 13.50 -6.17
CA THR A 20 5.15 13.89 -5.24
C THR A 20 5.03 13.21 -3.88
N ASP A 21 3.81 13.00 -3.36
CA ASP A 21 3.58 12.32 -2.07
C ASP A 21 3.96 10.82 -2.16
N LEU A 22 3.91 10.23 -3.35
CA LEU A 22 4.36 8.85 -3.59
C LEU A 22 5.88 8.74 -3.69
N LEU A 23 6.57 9.81 -4.11
CA LEU A 23 8.04 9.83 -4.20
C LEU A 23 8.68 9.94 -2.81
N GLU A 24 8.08 10.69 -1.87
CA GLU A 24 8.56 10.73 -0.49
C GLU A 24 8.35 9.40 0.25
N PHE A 25 7.26 8.67 -0.04
CA PHE A 25 7.03 7.35 0.56
C PHE A 25 8.01 6.25 0.10
N MET A 26 8.68 6.44 -1.05
CA MET A 26 9.69 5.52 -1.56
C MET A 26 11.11 5.82 -1.05
N GLY A 27 11.30 6.91 -0.29
CA GLY A 27 12.61 7.32 0.24
C GLY A 27 13.21 6.38 1.29
N ASP A 28 12.36 5.70 2.06
CA ASP A 28 12.74 4.80 3.15
C ASP A 28 12.34 3.34 2.87
N SER A 29 12.53 2.88 1.63
CA SER A 29 12.28 1.46 1.29
C SER A 29 13.52 0.60 1.50
N GLU A 30 13.43 -0.40 2.37
CA GLU A 30 14.48 -1.40 2.58
C GLU A 30 14.30 -2.62 1.68
N ARG A 31 15.42 -3.15 1.14
CA ARG A 31 15.39 -4.30 0.22
C ARG A 31 15.66 -5.61 0.94
N ILE A 32 14.74 -6.55 0.79
CA ILE A 32 14.89 -7.92 1.27
C ILE A 32 15.24 -8.85 0.09
N SER A 33 16.19 -9.77 0.28
CA SER A 33 16.51 -10.84 -0.67
C SER A 33 16.30 -12.21 -0.02
N VAL A 34 15.54 -13.08 -0.69
CA VAL A 34 15.17 -14.40 -0.15
C VAL A 34 15.47 -15.49 -1.18
N VAL A 35 16.04 -16.60 -0.72
CA VAL A 35 16.23 -17.82 -1.53
C VAL A 35 15.03 -18.74 -1.30
N LEU A 36 14.32 -19.07 -2.38
CA LEU A 36 13.16 -19.96 -2.35
C LEU A 36 13.44 -21.25 -3.11
N PRO A 37 12.86 -22.39 -2.68
CA PRO A 37 12.83 -23.60 -3.50
C PRO A 37 12.22 -23.31 -4.89
N SER A 38 12.74 -23.97 -5.91
CA SER A 38 12.32 -23.74 -7.30
C SER A 38 10.81 -23.94 -7.52
N GLU A 39 10.24 -24.96 -6.88
CA GLU A 39 8.82 -25.26 -6.95
C GLU A 39 7.96 -24.13 -6.36
N THR A 40 8.34 -23.61 -5.19
CA THR A 40 7.66 -22.51 -4.51
C THR A 40 7.66 -21.24 -5.35
N LYS A 41 8.80 -20.90 -5.97
CA LYS A 41 8.88 -19.73 -6.87
C LYS A 41 7.94 -19.87 -8.06
N LYS A 42 7.91 -21.05 -8.69
CA LYS A 42 7.01 -21.32 -9.84
C LYS A 42 5.54 -21.23 -9.44
N ALA A 43 5.17 -21.73 -8.26
CA ALA A 43 3.82 -21.61 -7.74
C ALA A 43 3.43 -20.14 -7.48
N LEU A 44 4.33 -19.35 -6.88
CA LEU A 44 4.14 -17.92 -6.65
C LEU A 44 3.96 -17.15 -7.96
N GLU A 45 4.80 -17.42 -8.98
CA GLU A 45 4.70 -16.77 -10.29
C GLU A 45 3.34 -17.06 -10.96
N LYS A 46 2.86 -18.30 -10.90
CA LYS A 46 1.54 -18.68 -11.42
C LYS A 46 0.42 -17.97 -10.65
N LEU A 47 0.51 -17.92 -9.33
CA LEU A 47 -0.49 -17.24 -8.50
C LEU A 47 -0.56 -15.74 -8.84
N CYS A 48 0.59 -15.09 -9.03
CA CYS A 48 0.64 -13.68 -9.44
C CYS A 48 -0.01 -13.43 -10.80
N GLN A 49 0.12 -14.38 -11.74
CA GLN A 49 -0.56 -14.30 -13.05
C GLN A 49 -2.08 -14.40 -12.92
N ILE A 50 -2.58 -15.30 -12.07
CA ILE A 50 -4.02 -15.47 -11.83
C ILE A 50 -4.60 -14.22 -11.18
N GLU A 51 -3.92 -13.69 -10.16
CA GLU A 51 -4.32 -12.50 -9.40
C GLU A 51 -4.08 -11.19 -10.16
N LYS A 52 -3.45 -11.23 -11.34
CA LYS A 52 -3.07 -10.07 -12.17
C LYS A 52 -2.29 -9.00 -11.39
N ARG A 53 -1.33 -9.43 -10.56
CA ARG A 53 -0.49 -8.55 -9.73
C ARG A 53 0.99 -8.82 -9.99
N SER A 54 1.83 -7.80 -9.79
CA SER A 54 3.28 -7.99 -9.80
C SER A 54 3.72 -8.79 -8.57
N ILE A 55 4.81 -9.56 -8.71
CA ILE A 55 5.35 -10.38 -7.62
C ILE A 55 5.67 -9.52 -6.40
N SER A 56 6.33 -8.37 -6.58
CA SER A 56 6.70 -7.48 -5.47
C SER A 56 5.48 -6.97 -4.70
N ASN A 57 4.43 -6.54 -5.41
CA ASN A 57 3.20 -6.07 -4.77
C ASN A 57 2.49 -7.22 -4.04
N PHE A 58 2.47 -8.40 -4.64
CA PHE A 58 1.82 -9.56 -4.03
C PHE A 58 2.55 -10.03 -2.78
N VAL A 59 3.88 -10.08 -2.81
CA VAL A 59 4.71 -10.40 -1.64
C VAL A 59 4.55 -9.34 -0.54
N TYR A 60 4.51 -8.06 -0.89
CA TYR A 60 4.25 -6.98 0.07
C TYR A 60 2.93 -7.21 0.83
N LEU A 61 1.84 -7.52 0.12
CA LEU A 61 0.53 -7.77 0.74
C LEU A 61 0.55 -8.98 1.67
N LEU A 62 1.20 -10.08 1.26
CA LEU A 62 1.32 -11.28 2.09
C LEU A 62 2.11 -11.01 3.37
N ILE A 63 3.19 -10.22 3.27
CA ILE A 63 4.00 -9.82 4.43
C ILE A 63 3.19 -8.91 5.35
N GLN A 64 2.51 -7.91 4.80
CA GLN A 64 1.69 -6.98 5.59
C GLN A 64 0.58 -7.72 6.34
N GLU A 65 -0.14 -8.61 5.66
CA GLU A 65 -1.19 -9.42 6.28
C GLU A 65 -0.63 -10.33 7.39
N ALA A 66 0.57 -10.89 7.21
CA ALA A 66 1.23 -11.68 8.23
C ALA A 66 1.63 -10.85 9.46
N ILE A 67 2.13 -9.63 9.25
CA ILE A 67 2.47 -8.68 10.31
C ILE A 67 1.21 -8.27 11.07
N ASP A 68 0.16 -7.89 10.35
CA ASP A 68 -1.11 -7.45 10.96
C ASP A 68 -1.72 -8.57 11.82
N ARG A 69 -1.72 -9.81 11.32
CA ARG A 69 -2.14 -10.97 12.12
C ARG A 69 -1.27 -11.16 13.36
N ALA A 70 0.05 -11.02 13.24
CA ALA A 70 0.97 -11.16 14.37
C ALA A 70 0.77 -10.06 15.44
N LYS A 71 0.43 -8.83 15.02
CA LYS A 71 0.07 -7.74 15.93
C LYS A 71 -1.23 -8.05 16.68
N VAL A 72 -2.27 -8.49 15.96
CA VAL A 72 -3.57 -8.87 16.56
C VAL A 72 -3.42 -10.03 17.53
N GLU A 73 -2.58 -11.01 17.23
CA GLU A 73 -2.27 -12.15 18.11
C GLU A 73 -1.37 -11.77 19.30
N GLY A 74 -0.90 -10.52 19.38
CA GLY A 74 0.00 -10.04 20.43
C GLY A 74 1.41 -10.64 20.35
N LYS A 75 1.80 -11.21 19.20
CA LYS A 75 3.15 -11.76 18.95
C LYS A 75 4.15 -10.69 18.55
N LEU A 76 3.67 -9.58 17.98
CA LEU A 76 4.47 -8.43 17.60
C LEU A 76 3.94 -7.21 18.37
N SER A 77 4.76 -6.61 19.22
CA SER A 77 4.44 -5.35 19.90
C SER A 77 4.69 -4.17 18.94
N ASP A 78 3.93 -3.08 19.08
CA ASP A 78 4.06 -1.86 18.27
C ASP A 78 5.32 -1.02 18.56
N ASP A 79 6.25 -1.53 19.39
CA ASP A 79 7.51 -0.85 19.78
C ASP A 79 8.66 -1.05 18.76
N ILE A 80 8.38 -1.06 17.45
CA ILE A 80 9.41 -1.06 16.39
C ILE A 80 9.32 0.25 15.59
#